data_AF-A0A5N5JXL8-F1
#
_entry.id   AF-A0A5N5JXL8-F1
#
_cell.length_a   1.000
_cell.length_b   1.000
_cell.length_c   1.000
_cell.angle_alpha   90.00
_cell.angle_beta   90.00
_cell.angle_gamma   90.00
#
_symmetry.space_group_name_H-M   'P 1'
#
loop_
_entity.id
_entity.type
_entity.pdbx_description
1 polymer ?
#
loop_
_entity_poly.entity_id
_entity_poly.type
_entity_poly.pdbx_seq_one_letter_code
_entity_poly.pdbx_strand_id
1 'polypeptide(L)'
;MVWPDTYNDEVLEITYNMSDKKNWMKNSKILQTFLKPYNDTTQAQCNHYNCTTGKYFFQHMYNAPKHTKWSCPFYQSTLGNCSGIGDPTFGYNTAQPCVIIKMNRVINFLPNNGTGHAPYVNCTVLEGQDNVRGYEYYPVNGTLDLSYFPYYGKLAQPSYVNPLVAVKFDLINQRHAVIQCRVMANNIAYQNIYDPYEGKVVFHLTALS
;
A
#
# COMPACT_ATOMS: atom_id res chain seq x y z
N MET A 1 1.20 7.22 2.12
CA MET A 1 2.22 6.64 3.03
C MET A 1 2.79 5.38 2.40
N VAL A 2 4.02 5.00 2.76
CA VAL A 2 4.69 3.77 2.27
C VAL A 2 5.33 3.01 3.43
N TRP A 3 5.41 1.68 3.29
CA TRP A 3 6.10 0.78 4.21
C TRP A 3 7.16 -0.04 3.46
N PRO A 4 8.29 -0.37 4.10
CA PRO A 4 8.70 0.03 5.45
C PRO A 4 8.91 1.54 5.58
N ASP A 5 8.50 2.09 6.72
CA ASP A 5 8.48 3.51 7.04
C ASP A 5 9.73 3.91 7.82
N THR A 6 10.90 3.72 7.20
CA THR A 6 12.19 4.08 7.78
C THR A 6 12.58 5.50 7.43
N TYR A 7 12.81 6.33 8.45
CA TYR A 7 13.20 7.73 8.29
C TYR A 7 14.66 7.93 8.70
N ASN A 8 15.37 8.74 7.92
CA ASN A 8 16.66 9.32 8.25
C ASN A 8 16.45 10.84 8.32
N ASP A 9 16.54 11.40 9.53
CA ASP A 9 16.01 12.73 9.87
C ASP A 9 14.54 12.88 9.46
N GLU A 10 14.24 13.78 8.52
CA GLU A 10 12.89 14.03 7.98
C GLU A 10 12.66 13.35 6.63
N VAL A 11 13.67 12.67 6.08
CA VAL A 11 13.64 12.03 4.78
C VAL A 11 13.29 10.56 4.93
N LEU A 12 12.29 10.12 4.19
CA LEU A 12 11.92 8.73 4.12
C LEU A 12 12.94 7.97 3.24
N GLU A 13 13.73 7.11 3.88
CA GLU A 13 14.85 6.41 3.27
C GLU A 13 14.79 4.91 3.59
N ILE A 14 14.69 4.10 2.55
CA ILE A 14 14.69 2.65 2.61
C ILE A 14 16.04 2.15 2.11
N THR A 15 16.99 2.06 3.04
CA THR A 15 18.33 1.53 2.77
C THR A 15 18.49 0.15 3.41
N TYR A 16 18.98 -0.82 2.64
CA TYR A 16 19.21 -2.17 3.13
C TYR A 16 20.45 -2.80 2.49
N ASN A 17 21.15 -3.65 3.25
CA ASN A 17 22.27 -4.44 2.74
C ASN A 17 21.83 -5.88 2.51
N MET A 18 21.95 -6.37 1.27
CA MET A 18 21.52 -7.71 0.87
C MET A 18 22.38 -8.83 1.49
N SER A 19 23.66 -8.56 1.73
CA SER A 19 24.61 -9.51 2.34
C SER A 19 24.50 -9.56 3.86
N ASP A 20 24.05 -8.49 4.50
CA ASP A 20 23.82 -8.46 5.95
C ASP A 20 22.37 -8.84 6.30
N LYS A 21 22.20 -10.12 6.68
CA LYS A 21 20.93 -10.67 7.16
C LYS A 21 20.28 -9.82 8.26
N LYS A 22 21.05 -9.32 9.22
CA LYS A 22 20.49 -8.55 10.34
C LYS A 22 19.93 -7.21 9.86
N ASN A 23 20.58 -6.61 8.88
CA ASN A 23 20.18 -5.34 8.30
C ASN A 23 18.87 -5.48 7.50
N TRP A 24 18.83 -6.35 6.49
CA TRP A 24 17.63 -6.46 5.63
C TRP A 24 16.42 -7.05 6.36
N MET A 25 16.61 -7.91 7.37
CA MET A 25 15.52 -8.45 8.19
C MET A 25 14.73 -7.36 8.92
N LYS A 26 15.34 -6.19 9.20
CA LYS A 26 14.65 -5.05 9.82
C LYS A 26 13.45 -4.62 8.98
N ASN A 27 13.64 -4.47 7.67
CA ASN A 27 12.60 -4.06 6.73
C ASN A 27 11.52 -5.14 6.56
N SER A 28 11.93 -6.40 6.41
CA SER A 28 10.99 -7.52 6.33
C SER A 28 10.12 -7.61 7.59
N LYS A 29 10.69 -7.42 8.79
CA LYS A 29 9.95 -7.47 10.06
C LYS A 29 8.94 -6.32 10.22
N ILE A 30 9.27 -5.13 9.72
CA ILE A 30 8.33 -4.00 9.66
C ILE A 30 7.13 -4.38 8.80
N LEU A 31 7.37 -4.91 7.59
CA LEU A 31 6.30 -5.34 6.69
C LEU A 31 5.45 -6.48 7.27
N GLN A 32 6.08 -7.50 7.86
CA GLN A 32 5.36 -8.59 8.54
C GLN A 32 4.45 -8.07 9.65
N THR A 33 4.94 -7.12 10.45
CA THR A 33 4.16 -6.52 11.54
C THR A 33 3.01 -5.67 11.00
N PHE A 34 3.27 -4.87 9.98
CA PHE A 34 2.28 -4.05 9.29
C PHE A 34 1.16 -4.91 8.67
N LEU A 35 1.50 -6.06 8.11
CA LEU A 35 0.56 -6.96 7.43
C LEU A 35 -0.23 -7.88 8.36
N LYS A 36 0.07 -7.95 9.67
CA LYS A 36 -0.68 -8.79 10.62
C LYS A 36 -2.21 -8.64 10.54
N PRO A 37 -2.79 -7.43 10.45
CA PRO A 37 -4.24 -7.27 10.37
C PRO A 37 -4.83 -7.80 9.05
N TYR A 38 -4.02 -7.97 8.02
CA TYR A 38 -4.43 -8.40 6.67
C TYR A 38 -4.36 -9.90 6.46
N ASN A 39 -3.93 -10.66 7.48
CA ASN A 39 -3.85 -12.11 7.39
C ASN A 39 -5.18 -12.70 6.90
N ASP A 40 -5.10 -13.58 5.90
CA ASP A 40 -6.28 -14.08 5.18
C ASP A 40 -7.29 -14.75 6.11
N THR A 41 -6.82 -15.56 7.05
CA THR A 41 -7.67 -16.23 8.04
C THR A 41 -8.38 -15.22 8.95
N THR A 42 -7.66 -14.22 9.45
CA THR A 42 -8.23 -13.16 10.28
C THR A 42 -9.26 -12.33 9.50
N GLN A 43 -8.95 -11.98 8.26
CA GLN A 43 -9.86 -11.21 7.41
C GLN A 43 -11.11 -12.00 7.03
N ALA A 44 -10.98 -13.29 6.70
CA ALA A 44 -12.12 -14.15 6.42
C ALA A 44 -13.05 -14.32 7.64
N GLN A 45 -12.50 -14.34 8.85
CA GLN A 45 -13.28 -14.43 10.09
C GLN A 45 -13.97 -13.10 10.44
N CYS A 46 -13.24 -11.98 10.40
CA CYS A 46 -13.76 -10.68 10.83
C CYS A 46 -14.62 -9.97 9.78
N ASN A 47 -14.31 -10.16 8.49
CA ASN A 47 -14.90 -9.44 7.36
C ASN A 47 -15.44 -10.45 6.33
N HIS A 48 -16.39 -11.29 6.74
CA HIS A 48 -16.99 -12.33 5.89
C HIS A 48 -18.03 -11.82 4.88
N TYR A 49 -18.32 -10.51 4.87
CA TYR A 49 -19.28 -9.94 3.94
C TYR A 49 -18.69 -9.89 2.52
N ASN A 50 -19.44 -10.40 1.56
CA ASN A 50 -19.00 -10.44 0.17
C ASN A 50 -19.25 -9.09 -0.51
N CYS A 51 -18.20 -8.27 -0.59
CA CYS A 51 -18.27 -6.99 -1.27
C CYS A 51 -18.23 -7.14 -2.79
N THR A 52 -19.02 -6.32 -3.50
CA THR A 52 -19.01 -6.32 -4.96
C THR A 52 -17.83 -5.52 -5.49
N THR A 53 -16.85 -6.21 -6.08
CA THR A 53 -15.68 -5.62 -6.75
C THR A 53 -16.11 -4.58 -7.79
N GLY A 54 -15.39 -3.47 -7.86
CA GLY A 54 -15.60 -2.40 -8.83
C GLY A 54 -16.80 -1.48 -8.54
N LYS A 55 -17.50 -1.65 -7.41
CA LYS A 55 -18.62 -0.78 -7.02
C LYS A 55 -18.42 -0.19 -5.64
N TYR A 56 -18.85 1.04 -5.45
CA TYR A 56 -18.91 1.65 -4.12
C TYR A 56 -19.80 0.84 -3.18
N PHE A 57 -19.36 0.69 -1.93
CA PHE A 57 -20.08 -0.03 -0.90
C PHE A 57 -20.89 0.91 -0.01
N PHE A 58 -21.93 1.51 -0.60
CA PHE A 58 -22.85 2.37 0.15
C PHE A 58 -23.71 1.57 1.14
N GLN A 59 -23.71 2.00 2.40
CA GLN A 59 -24.46 1.36 3.48
C GLN A 59 -25.31 2.40 4.21
N HIS A 60 -26.64 2.25 4.11
CA HIS A 60 -27.61 3.14 4.75
C HIS A 60 -28.06 2.66 6.15
N MET A 61 -27.82 1.39 6.47
CA MET A 61 -28.23 0.76 7.73
C MET A 61 -27.02 0.13 8.44
N TYR A 62 -27.18 -0.16 9.74
CA TYR A 62 -26.16 -0.74 10.60
C TYR A 62 -26.41 -2.25 10.81
N ASN A 63 -26.32 -3.01 9.71
CA ASN A 63 -26.70 -4.43 9.67
C ASN A 63 -25.56 -5.39 10.06
N ALA A 64 -24.36 -4.89 10.32
CA ALA A 64 -23.25 -5.72 10.78
C ALA A 64 -23.32 -5.92 12.32
N PRO A 65 -22.64 -6.93 12.86
CA PRO A 65 -22.69 -7.24 14.29
C PRO A 65 -22.44 -6.02 15.17
N LYS A 66 -23.09 -5.98 16.35
CA LYS A 66 -23.03 -4.86 17.29
C LYS A 66 -23.54 -3.53 16.72
N HIS A 67 -24.50 -3.57 15.80
CA HIS A 67 -25.10 -2.37 15.19
C HIS A 67 -24.02 -1.51 14.50
N THR A 68 -23.18 -2.16 13.68
CA THR A 68 -22.12 -1.54 12.90
C THR A 68 -22.40 -1.68 11.39
N LYS A 69 -21.52 -1.14 10.56
CA LYS A 69 -21.49 -1.31 9.11
C LYS A 69 -20.45 -2.36 8.74
N TRP A 70 -20.72 -3.08 7.66
CA TRP A 70 -19.82 -4.10 7.12
C TRP A 70 -18.54 -3.46 6.57
N SER A 71 -17.44 -4.22 6.63
CA SER A 71 -16.17 -3.86 6.00
C SER A 71 -15.78 -4.94 5.01
N CYS A 72 -15.19 -4.55 3.89
CA CYS A 72 -14.69 -5.50 2.91
C CYS A 72 -13.37 -6.12 3.40
N PRO A 73 -13.18 -7.45 3.22
CA PRO A 73 -11.90 -8.07 3.53
C PRO A 73 -10.84 -7.57 2.56
N PHE A 74 -9.61 -7.40 3.05
CA PHE A 74 -8.43 -7.26 2.19
C PHE A 74 -7.44 -8.35 2.57
N TYR A 75 -7.26 -9.33 1.69
CA TYR A 75 -6.38 -10.46 1.93
C TYR A 75 -4.91 -10.09 1.67
N GLN A 76 -4.02 -10.56 2.53
CA GLN A 76 -2.58 -10.43 2.39
C GLN A 76 -2.10 -11.08 1.09
N SER A 77 -2.73 -12.18 0.68
CA SER A 77 -2.47 -12.85 -0.62
C SER A 77 -2.72 -11.98 -1.84
N THR A 78 -3.58 -10.95 -1.76
CA THR A 78 -3.81 -9.96 -2.85
C THR A 78 -2.54 -9.22 -3.24
N LEU A 79 -1.55 -9.13 -2.34
CA LEU A 79 -0.24 -8.52 -2.59
C LEU A 79 0.73 -9.43 -3.37
N GLY A 80 0.28 -10.61 -3.81
CA GLY A 80 1.02 -11.52 -4.68
C GLY A 80 2.41 -11.85 -4.12
N ASN A 81 3.45 -11.62 -4.93
CA ASN A 81 4.84 -11.87 -4.56
C ASN A 81 5.34 -11.01 -3.39
N CYS A 82 4.67 -9.90 -3.10
CA CYS A 82 4.97 -9.00 -1.98
C CYS A 82 4.13 -9.28 -0.72
N SER A 83 3.39 -10.39 -0.70
CA SER A 83 2.55 -10.76 0.45
C SER A 83 3.35 -11.20 1.67
N GLY A 84 4.59 -11.69 1.51
CA GLY A 84 5.32 -12.32 2.61
C GLY A 84 4.98 -13.78 2.85
N ILE A 85 4.04 -14.36 2.08
CA ILE A 85 3.59 -15.75 2.23
C ILE A 85 4.57 -16.71 1.55
N GLY A 86 4.87 -16.46 0.27
CA GLY A 86 5.85 -17.24 -0.50
C GLY A 86 7.29 -16.80 -0.25
N ASP A 87 7.51 -15.50 -0.10
CA ASP A 87 8.82 -14.91 0.22
C ASP A 87 8.73 -14.04 1.47
N PRO A 88 9.10 -14.55 2.67
CA PRO A 88 9.03 -13.79 3.91
C PRO A 88 10.06 -12.66 4.00
N THR A 89 11.00 -12.58 3.06
CA THR A 89 11.98 -11.50 2.98
C THR A 89 11.45 -10.27 2.25
N PHE A 90 10.35 -10.39 1.49
CA PHE A 90 9.79 -9.33 0.65
C PHE A 90 10.80 -8.79 -0.38
N GLY A 91 11.68 -9.66 -0.87
CA GLY A 91 12.76 -9.33 -1.80
C GLY A 91 13.93 -8.55 -1.22
N TYR A 92 13.95 -8.23 0.08
CA TYR A 92 15.04 -7.46 0.72
C TYR A 92 16.37 -8.21 0.84
N ASN A 93 16.39 -9.53 0.63
CA ASN A 93 17.63 -10.30 0.47
C ASN A 93 18.19 -10.23 -0.97
N THR A 94 17.53 -9.49 -1.87
CA THR A 94 17.91 -9.31 -3.27
C THR A 94 17.78 -7.85 -3.68
N ALA A 95 18.11 -7.54 -4.94
CA ALA A 95 17.92 -6.22 -5.52
C ALA A 95 16.47 -5.95 -5.94
N GLN A 96 15.50 -6.77 -5.47
CA GLN A 96 14.10 -6.68 -5.88
C GLN A 96 13.13 -6.45 -4.71
N PRO A 97 13.25 -5.33 -3.98
CA PRO A 97 12.49 -5.11 -2.76
C PRO A 97 11.03 -4.76 -3.06
N CYS A 98 10.14 -5.18 -2.17
CA CYS A 98 8.74 -4.75 -2.15
C CYS A 98 8.53 -3.60 -1.17
N VAL A 99 7.82 -2.57 -1.62
CA VAL A 99 7.26 -1.54 -0.73
C VAL A 99 5.73 -1.59 -0.78
N ILE A 100 5.05 -1.15 0.26
CA ILE A 100 3.59 -1.13 0.33
C ILE A 100 3.08 0.29 0.45
N ILE A 101 2.23 0.70 -0.48
CA ILE A 101 1.55 2.00 -0.48
C ILE A 101 0.20 1.85 0.21
N LYS A 102 -0.05 2.73 1.21
CA LYS A 102 -1.34 2.87 1.87
C LYS A 102 -1.83 4.30 1.76
N MET A 103 -3.09 4.45 1.37
CA MET A 103 -3.80 5.72 1.37
C MET A 103 -4.30 6.06 2.78
N ASN A 104 -4.40 7.35 3.10
CA ASN A 104 -5.14 7.81 4.28
C ASN A 104 -6.64 7.52 4.09
N ARG A 105 -7.32 7.08 5.15
CA ARG A 105 -8.78 6.89 5.11
C ARG A 105 -9.46 8.16 5.57
N VAL A 106 -10.43 8.63 4.81
CA VAL A 106 -11.24 9.82 5.09
C VAL A 106 -12.71 9.40 5.07
N ILE A 107 -13.48 9.84 6.08
CA ILE A 107 -14.89 9.48 6.21
C ILE A 107 -15.67 10.04 5.02
N ASN A 108 -16.53 9.22 4.41
CA ASN A 108 -17.37 9.56 3.26
C ASN A 108 -16.59 9.97 1.99
N PHE A 109 -15.28 9.73 1.94
CA PHE A 109 -14.49 10.05 0.77
C PHE A 109 -14.83 9.15 -0.41
N LEU A 110 -15.05 9.77 -1.57
CA LEU A 110 -15.28 9.10 -2.84
C LEU A 110 -14.15 9.49 -3.82
N PRO A 111 -13.28 8.56 -4.22
CA PRO A 111 -12.33 8.81 -5.30
C PRO A 111 -13.08 9.11 -6.61
N ASN A 112 -12.44 9.87 -7.51
CA ASN A 112 -13.00 10.23 -8.81
C ASN A 112 -14.42 10.81 -8.77
N ASN A 113 -14.76 11.56 -7.71
CA ASN A 113 -16.07 12.20 -7.54
C ASN A 113 -17.27 11.24 -7.68
N GLY A 114 -17.11 9.95 -7.37
CA GLY A 114 -18.19 8.98 -7.47
C GLY A 114 -18.48 8.45 -8.88
N THR A 115 -17.64 8.75 -9.88
CA THR A 115 -17.86 8.38 -11.30
C THR A 115 -17.75 6.87 -11.58
N GLY A 116 -17.36 6.05 -10.61
CA GLY A 116 -17.22 4.60 -10.77
C GLY A 116 -15.85 4.15 -11.28
N HIS A 117 -14.87 5.05 -11.35
CA HIS A 117 -13.48 4.70 -11.63
C HIS A 117 -12.68 4.50 -10.34
N ALA A 118 -12.02 3.35 -10.21
CA ALA A 118 -11.12 3.06 -9.10
C ALA A 118 -9.87 3.96 -9.15
N PRO A 119 -9.42 4.53 -8.02
CA PRO A 119 -8.12 5.17 -7.95
C PRO A 119 -7.01 4.12 -8.08
N TYR A 120 -5.86 4.50 -8.60
CA TYR A 120 -4.71 3.60 -8.74
C TYR A 120 -3.40 4.29 -8.38
N VAL A 121 -2.42 3.50 -7.94
CA VAL A 121 -1.07 3.98 -7.63
C VAL A 121 -0.24 4.04 -8.90
N ASN A 122 0.49 5.14 -9.07
CA ASN A 122 1.47 5.32 -10.13
C ASN A 122 2.78 5.84 -9.55
N CYS A 123 3.84 5.05 -9.67
CA CYS A 123 5.19 5.36 -9.24
C CYS A 123 6.05 5.86 -10.40
N THR A 124 6.91 6.83 -10.14
CA THR A 124 7.84 7.42 -11.10
C THR A 124 9.20 7.56 -10.43
N VAL A 125 10.27 7.22 -11.14
CA VAL A 125 11.64 7.46 -10.66
C VAL A 125 11.99 8.91 -10.95
N LEU A 126 12.28 9.68 -9.91
CA LEU A 126 12.68 11.08 -10.02
C LEU A 126 14.19 11.20 -10.28
N GLU A 127 14.98 10.34 -9.62
CA GLU A 127 16.44 10.30 -9.75
C GLU A 127 16.92 8.85 -9.80
N GLY A 128 17.97 8.57 -10.59
CA GLY A 128 18.52 7.22 -10.74
C GLY A 128 17.70 6.30 -11.65
N GLN A 129 17.10 6.84 -12.73
CA GLN A 129 16.32 6.04 -13.70
C GLN A 129 17.13 4.84 -14.24
N ASP A 130 18.41 5.02 -14.52
CA ASP A 130 19.30 3.95 -14.99
C ASP A 130 19.58 2.88 -13.90
N ASN A 131 19.25 3.14 -12.64
CA ASN A 131 19.38 2.19 -11.53
C ASN A 131 18.10 1.37 -11.30
N VAL A 132 17.04 1.58 -12.10
CA VAL A 132 15.77 0.86 -11.96
C VAL A 132 15.37 0.26 -13.31
N ARG A 133 15.45 -1.06 -13.44
CA ARG A 133 15.02 -1.76 -14.66
C ARG A 133 13.52 -1.64 -14.87
N GLY A 134 12.76 -1.70 -13.78
CA GLY A 134 11.31 -1.62 -13.79
C GLY A 134 10.70 -1.88 -12.42
N TYR A 135 9.38 -1.93 -12.38
CA TYR A 135 8.62 -2.29 -11.19
C TYR A 135 7.27 -2.90 -11.56
N GLU A 136 6.73 -3.71 -10.66
CA GLU A 136 5.44 -4.39 -10.81
C GLU A 136 4.51 -4.04 -9.65
N TYR A 137 3.20 -3.97 -9.94
CA TYR A 137 2.16 -3.67 -8.95
C TYR A 137 1.38 -4.91 -8.55
N TYR A 138 1.03 -4.99 -7.26
CA TYR A 138 0.14 -5.99 -6.71
C TYR A 138 -0.93 -5.31 -5.82
N PRO A 139 -2.23 -5.42 -6.13
CA PRO A 139 -2.80 -6.11 -7.30
C PRO A 139 -2.37 -5.47 -8.63
N VAL A 140 -2.56 -6.20 -9.73
CA VAL A 140 -2.23 -5.73 -11.09
C VAL A 140 -2.86 -4.35 -11.33
N ASN A 141 -2.13 -3.47 -12.02
CA ASN A 141 -2.47 -2.05 -12.24
C ASN A 141 -2.46 -1.15 -10.99
N GLY A 142 -2.13 -1.68 -9.80
CA GLY A 142 -2.05 -0.90 -8.58
C GLY A 142 -3.37 -0.25 -8.19
N THR A 143 -4.50 -0.86 -8.56
CA THR A 143 -5.84 -0.33 -8.31
C THR A 143 -6.28 -0.54 -6.87
N LEU A 144 -6.93 0.46 -6.29
CA LEU A 144 -7.61 0.36 -5.01
C LEU A 144 -9.11 0.21 -5.31
N ASP A 145 -9.66 -0.98 -5.09
CA ASP A 145 -11.03 -1.30 -5.52
C ASP A 145 -12.08 -0.37 -4.88
N LEU A 146 -13.14 -0.05 -5.63
CA LEU A 146 -14.20 0.81 -5.17
C LEU A 146 -15.00 0.24 -4.00
N SER A 147 -14.98 -1.08 -3.79
CA SER A 147 -15.66 -1.74 -2.69
C SER A 147 -15.19 -1.24 -1.32
N TYR A 148 -13.96 -0.74 -1.22
CA TYR A 148 -13.43 -0.19 0.02
C TYR A 148 -13.91 1.25 0.32
N PHE A 149 -14.69 1.86 -0.59
CA PHE A 149 -15.19 3.22 -0.46
C PHE A 149 -16.73 3.26 -0.43
N PRO A 150 -17.34 4.20 0.31
CA PRO A 150 -16.71 5.12 1.25
C PRO A 150 -16.36 4.45 2.60
N TYR A 151 -15.37 5.00 3.28
CA TYR A 151 -15.10 4.68 4.69
C TYR A 151 -16.09 5.42 5.60
N TYR A 152 -16.69 4.75 6.57
CA TYR A 152 -17.70 5.34 7.47
C TYR A 152 -17.19 5.70 8.88
N GLY A 153 -15.88 5.59 9.13
CA GLY A 153 -15.29 5.90 10.43
C GLY A 153 -15.14 4.66 11.33
N LYS A 154 -14.29 4.79 12.35
CA LYS A 154 -13.84 3.65 13.18
C LYS A 154 -14.98 3.06 14.03
N LEU A 155 -15.93 3.90 14.44
CA LEU A 155 -17.11 3.45 15.19
C LEU A 155 -18.08 2.69 14.30
N ALA A 156 -18.31 3.17 13.08
CA ALA A 156 -19.22 2.50 12.14
C ALA A 156 -18.59 1.24 11.55
N GLN A 157 -17.29 1.23 11.27
CA GLN A 157 -16.58 0.10 10.67
C GLN A 157 -15.33 -0.24 11.47
N PRO A 158 -15.45 -0.93 12.63
CA PRO A 158 -14.33 -1.19 13.53
C PRO A 158 -13.29 -2.15 12.95
N SER A 159 -13.70 -3.08 12.09
CA SER A 159 -12.85 -4.06 11.42
C SER A 159 -12.32 -3.62 10.06
N TYR A 160 -12.57 -2.36 9.65
CA TYR A 160 -12.12 -1.84 8.37
C TYR A 160 -10.60 -1.76 8.31
N VAL A 161 -10.05 -2.32 7.23
CA VAL A 161 -8.65 -2.20 6.83
C VAL A 161 -8.57 -1.43 5.50
N ASN A 162 -7.49 -0.66 5.32
CA ASN A 162 -7.29 0.09 4.09
C ASN A 162 -6.94 -0.88 2.94
N PRO A 163 -7.42 -0.67 1.71
CA PRO A 163 -6.83 -1.35 0.57
C PRO A 163 -5.36 -0.96 0.43
N LEU A 164 -4.53 -1.91 0.04
CA LEU A 164 -3.08 -1.78 -0.11
C LEU A 164 -2.68 -2.03 -1.55
N VAL A 165 -1.57 -1.41 -1.96
CA VAL A 165 -0.86 -1.74 -3.20
C VAL A 165 0.59 -1.99 -2.86
N ALA A 166 1.13 -3.15 -3.21
CA ALA A 166 2.55 -3.40 -3.17
C ALA A 166 3.20 -3.06 -4.52
N VAL A 167 4.41 -2.55 -4.47
CA VAL A 167 5.24 -2.25 -5.63
C VAL A 167 6.56 -2.98 -5.47
N LYS A 168 6.84 -3.91 -6.38
CA LYS A 168 8.10 -4.65 -6.42
C LYS A 168 9.04 -3.98 -7.40
N PHE A 169 10.13 -3.40 -6.91
CA PHE A 169 11.13 -2.77 -7.76
C PHE A 169 12.15 -3.79 -8.24
N ASP A 170 12.79 -3.53 -9.39
CA ASP A 170 13.93 -4.28 -9.90
C ASP A 170 15.13 -3.34 -10.05
N LEU A 171 15.99 -3.33 -9.02
CA LEU A 171 17.12 -2.42 -8.92
C LEU A 171 18.35 -2.99 -9.61
N ILE A 172 19.03 -2.14 -10.36
CA ILE A 172 20.24 -2.47 -11.13
C ILE A 172 21.33 -1.42 -10.88
N ASN A 173 22.53 -1.67 -11.40
CA ASN A 173 23.65 -0.72 -11.38
C ASN A 173 24.00 -0.25 -9.96
N GLN A 174 23.91 1.05 -9.67
CA GLN A 174 24.22 1.61 -8.35
C GLN A 174 23.12 1.30 -7.31
N ARG A 175 21.96 0.80 -7.75
CA ARG A 175 20.82 0.40 -6.92
C ARG A 175 20.37 1.47 -5.93
N HIS A 176 20.48 2.74 -6.35
CA HIS A 176 20.00 3.91 -5.63
C HIS A 176 19.04 4.68 -6.53
N ALA A 177 17.84 4.99 -6.04
CA ALA A 177 16.85 5.77 -6.76
C ALA A 177 15.97 6.58 -5.81
N VAL A 178 15.53 7.76 -6.27
CA VAL A 178 14.48 8.55 -5.61
C VAL A 178 13.18 8.30 -6.33
N ILE A 179 12.17 7.84 -5.60
CA ILE A 179 10.92 7.33 -6.17
C ILE A 179 9.76 8.14 -5.61
N GLN A 180 8.87 8.57 -6.50
CA GLN A 180 7.60 9.20 -6.14
C GLN A 180 6.45 8.29 -6.53
N CYS A 181 5.64 7.87 -5.58
CA CYS A 181 4.38 7.16 -5.82
C CYS A 181 3.20 8.07 -5.52
N ARG A 182 2.28 8.23 -6.47
CA ARG A 182 1.07 9.04 -6.34
C ARG A 182 -0.18 8.22 -6.58
N VAL A 183 -1.29 8.62 -5.95
CA VAL A 183 -2.61 8.04 -6.19
C VAL A 183 -3.31 8.88 -7.26
N MET A 184 -3.63 8.25 -8.39
CA MET A 184 -4.29 8.87 -9.53
C MET A 184 -5.81 8.82 -9.35
N ALA A 185 -6.41 9.98 -9.11
CA ALA A 185 -7.87 10.19 -9.14
C ALA A 185 -8.23 11.68 -9.26
N ASN A 186 -9.40 12.00 -9.81
CA ASN A 186 -9.87 13.38 -9.98
C ASN A 186 -10.06 14.14 -8.65
N ASN A 187 -10.34 13.42 -7.56
CA ASN A 187 -10.61 13.99 -6.23
C ASN A 187 -9.42 13.87 -5.27
N ILE A 188 -8.20 13.72 -5.81
CA ILE A 188 -6.96 13.61 -5.02
C ILE A 188 -5.96 14.62 -5.59
N ALA A 189 -5.65 15.65 -4.81
CA ALA A 189 -4.59 16.58 -5.15
C ALA A 189 -3.23 15.96 -4.81
N TYR A 190 -2.22 16.22 -5.65
CA TYR A 190 -0.82 15.81 -5.41
C TYR A 190 0.19 16.93 -5.74
N GLN A 191 -0.31 18.09 -6.17
CA GLN A 191 0.47 19.24 -6.58
C GLN A 191 0.73 20.23 -5.43
N ASN A 192 0.24 19.93 -4.22
CA ASN A 192 0.52 20.77 -3.06
C ASN A 192 2.04 20.76 -2.77
N ILE A 193 2.61 21.97 -2.70
CA ILE A 193 4.03 22.19 -2.42
C ILE A 193 4.33 22.26 -0.92
N TYR A 194 3.31 22.55 -0.10
CA TYR A 194 3.43 22.68 1.35
C TYR A 194 3.28 21.33 2.06
N ASP A 195 2.62 20.36 1.42
CA ASP A 195 2.48 19.00 1.93
C ASP A 195 3.06 17.99 0.93
N PRO A 196 4.28 17.47 1.17
CA PRO A 196 4.91 16.50 0.29
C PRO A 196 4.24 15.11 0.33
N TYR A 197 3.29 14.88 1.25
CA TYR A 197 2.60 13.61 1.45
C TYR A 197 1.11 13.63 1.07
N GLU A 198 0.61 14.76 0.56
CA GLU A 198 -0.76 14.86 0.05
C GLU A 198 -0.86 14.19 -1.33
N GLY A 199 -1.61 13.08 -1.40
CA GLY A 199 -1.84 12.34 -2.64
C GLY A 199 -0.61 11.65 -3.25
N LYS A 200 0.58 11.88 -2.69
CA LYS A 200 1.86 11.29 -3.11
C LYS A 200 2.73 10.90 -1.91
N VAL A 201 3.80 10.19 -2.20
CA VAL A 201 4.89 9.92 -1.26
C VAL A 201 6.19 9.84 -2.04
N VAL A 202 7.23 10.49 -1.54
CA VAL A 202 8.58 10.45 -2.09
C VAL A 202 9.47 9.71 -1.10
N PHE A 203 10.31 8.81 -1.60
CA PHE A 203 11.27 8.07 -0.77
C PHE A 203 12.54 7.73 -1.53
N HIS A 204 13.64 7.62 -0.80
CA HIS A 204 14.90 7.12 -1.30
C HIS A 204 14.93 5.59 -1.13
N LEU A 205 15.37 4.88 -2.15
CA LEU A 205 15.50 3.42 -2.13
C LEU A 205 16.92 3.03 -2.51
N THR A 206 17.62 2.35 -1.59
CA THR A 206 19.02 1.96 -1.76
C THR A 206 19.25 0.50 -1.38
N ALA A 207 19.81 -0.30 -2.28
CA ALA A 207 20.22 -1.68 -2.02
C ALA A 207 21.75 -1.84 -2.04
N LEU A 208 22.34 -2.00 -0.87
CA LEU A 208 23.78 -2.22 -0.67
C LEU A 208 24.14 -3.71 -0.82
N SER A 209 25.40 -3.97 -1.16
CA SER A 209 25.99 -5.32 -1.20
C SER A 209 26.88 -5.58 0.00
#